data_AF-A0A954T365-F1
#
_entry.id   AF-A0A954T365-F1
#
_cell.length_a   1.000
_cell.length_b   1.000
_cell.length_c   1.000
_cell.angle_alpha   90.00
_cell.angle_beta   90.00
_cell.angle_gamma   90.00
#
_symmetry.space_group_name_H-M   'P 1'
#
loop_
_entity.id
_entity.type
_entity.pdbx_description
1 polymer ?
#
loop_
_entity_poly.entity_id
_entity_poly.type
_entity_poly.pdbx_seq_one_letter_code
_entity_poly.pdbx_strand_id
1 'polypeptide(L)'
;QGPGWGWAVQILPYVEQNTVFERIDQTRDIGDPLYGPLRQTALDLFICPSDAHGELLGFSEEHDHDHDHDAADDDDDDDHDHGPHNIDDGPVFITVAKSNYVGMFGPTEIEDSPAFGFGSFYYQSRVRFGDIADGLSNTLLVGERSSRLGGSTWFGVIPGVAEPMSRVVGAADHTPNHPLGHFEDFRSYHPAGVHFLVGDGSVRMIKETIDPRVYAGLSTIHGHEPVNVD
;
A
#
# COMPACT_ATOMS: atom_id res chain seq x y z
N GLN A 1 6.59 -14.95 -11.86
CA GLN A 1 6.58 -13.58 -11.31
C GLN A 1 6.43 -12.60 -12.46
N GLY A 2 5.62 -11.56 -12.30
CA GLY A 2 5.50 -10.47 -13.29
C GLY A 2 6.65 -9.46 -13.16
N PRO A 3 6.79 -8.52 -14.10
CA PRO A 3 7.88 -7.55 -14.12
C PRO A 3 7.88 -6.52 -12.98
N GLY A 4 6.82 -6.47 -12.15
CA GLY A 4 6.76 -5.71 -10.89
C GLY A 4 6.03 -4.37 -10.92
N TRP A 5 5.51 -3.92 -12.07
CA TRP A 5 4.91 -2.58 -12.22
C TRP A 5 3.69 -2.31 -11.33
N GLY A 6 3.67 -1.13 -10.71
CA GLY A 6 2.57 -0.68 -9.86
C GLY A 6 1.34 -0.23 -10.65
N TRP A 7 0.20 -0.15 -9.97
CA TRP A 7 -1.06 0.34 -10.56
C TRP A 7 -0.93 1.78 -11.08
N ALA A 8 -0.17 2.62 -10.37
CA ALA A 8 0.00 4.02 -10.68
C ALA A 8 0.69 4.25 -12.03
N VAL A 9 1.60 3.34 -12.43
CA VAL A 9 2.23 3.35 -13.77
C VAL A 9 1.18 3.28 -14.87
N GLN A 10 0.10 2.51 -14.68
CA GLN A 10 -0.92 2.29 -15.71
C GLN A 10 -1.78 3.53 -15.96
N ILE A 11 -1.87 4.44 -14.99
CA ILE A 11 -2.69 5.65 -15.13
C ILE A 11 -1.91 6.86 -15.64
N LEU A 12 -0.57 6.82 -15.65
CA LEU A 12 0.28 7.94 -16.07
C LEU A 12 -0.14 8.59 -17.40
N PRO A 13 -0.54 7.84 -18.45
CA PRO A 13 -0.97 8.45 -19.72
C PRO A 13 -2.23 9.30 -19.63
N TYR A 14 -3.06 9.03 -18.61
CA TYR A 14 -4.36 9.66 -18.40
C TYR A 14 -4.29 10.83 -17.40
N VAL A 15 -3.13 11.06 -16.79
CA VAL A 15 -2.90 12.09 -15.75
C VAL A 15 -1.72 12.99 -16.10
N GLU A 16 -1.55 13.26 -17.41
CA GLU A 16 -0.55 14.19 -17.94
C GLU A 16 0.93 13.79 -17.69
N GLN A 17 1.19 12.50 -17.43
CA GLN A 17 2.55 11.96 -17.22
C GLN A 17 3.06 11.09 -18.38
N ASN A 18 2.63 11.41 -19.61
CA ASN A 18 3.01 10.66 -20.83
C ASN A 18 4.53 10.55 -21.02
N THR A 19 5.29 11.62 -20.78
CA THR A 19 6.76 11.63 -20.92
C THR A 19 7.46 10.63 -20.00
N VAL A 20 6.90 10.39 -18.81
CA VAL A 20 7.43 9.39 -17.87
C VAL A 20 7.04 8.00 -18.33
N PHE A 21 5.76 7.82 -18.72
CA PHE A 21 5.24 6.54 -19.18
C PHE A 21 5.97 6.00 -20.42
N GLU A 22 6.24 6.84 -21.42
CA GLU A 22 6.91 6.45 -22.67
C GLU A 22 8.35 5.94 -22.46
N ARG A 23 8.95 6.21 -21.30
CA ARG A 23 10.29 5.72 -20.93
C ARG A 23 10.26 4.36 -20.23
N ILE A 24 9.09 3.84 -19.91
CA ILE A 24 8.90 2.57 -19.21
C ILE A 24 8.58 1.47 -20.23
N ASP A 25 9.49 0.49 -20.33
CA ASP A 25 9.22 -0.76 -21.05
C ASP A 25 8.74 -1.80 -20.05
N GLN A 26 7.42 -1.97 -19.98
CA GLN A 26 6.83 -2.84 -18.97
C GLN A 26 7.14 -4.34 -19.15
N THR A 27 7.83 -4.72 -20.23
CA THR A 27 8.29 -6.10 -20.43
C THR A 27 9.60 -6.41 -19.69
N ARG A 28 10.32 -5.39 -19.23
CA ARG A 28 11.57 -5.54 -18.47
C ARG A 28 11.31 -5.61 -16.97
N ASP A 29 12.28 -6.16 -16.27
CA ASP A 29 12.31 -6.21 -14.82
C ASP A 29 12.36 -4.79 -14.21
N ILE A 30 11.53 -4.55 -13.20
CA ILE A 30 11.46 -3.25 -12.51
C ILE A 30 12.75 -2.87 -11.79
N GLY A 31 13.60 -3.84 -11.43
CA GLY A 31 14.92 -3.64 -10.81
C GLY A 31 16.02 -3.24 -11.78
N ASP A 32 15.77 -3.26 -13.10
CA ASP A 32 16.76 -2.93 -14.13
C ASP A 32 17.46 -1.58 -13.83
N PRO A 33 18.80 -1.50 -13.87
CA PRO A 33 19.55 -0.26 -13.64
C PRO A 33 19.14 0.89 -14.56
N LEU A 34 18.62 0.60 -15.76
CA LEU A 34 18.08 1.60 -16.69
C LEU A 34 17.01 2.48 -16.04
N TYR A 35 16.25 1.92 -15.11
CA TYR A 35 15.16 2.60 -14.44
C TYR A 35 15.57 3.38 -13.19
N GLY A 36 16.85 3.36 -12.80
CA GLY A 36 17.34 4.12 -11.63
C GLY A 36 16.86 5.58 -11.60
N PRO A 37 17.05 6.37 -12.68
CA PRO A 37 16.55 7.74 -12.75
C PRO A 37 15.01 7.85 -12.78
N LEU A 38 14.31 6.88 -13.37
CA LEU A 38 12.84 6.89 -13.41
C LEU A 38 12.23 6.57 -12.05
N ARG A 39 12.82 5.64 -11.29
CA ARG A 39 12.41 5.30 -9.92
C ARG A 39 12.46 6.51 -9.00
N GLN A 40 13.36 7.46 -9.24
CA GLN A 40 13.50 8.68 -8.44
C GLN A 40 12.76 9.88 -9.05
N THR A 41 11.92 9.68 -10.05
CA THR A 41 11.09 10.77 -10.59
C THR A 41 9.92 11.02 -9.64
N ALA A 42 10.02 12.08 -8.83
CA ALA A 42 8.93 12.56 -8.00
C ALA A 42 7.80 13.10 -8.89
N LEU A 43 6.56 12.73 -8.54
CA LEU A 43 5.36 13.15 -9.24
C LEU A 43 4.42 13.78 -8.23
N ASP A 44 4.21 15.09 -8.31
CA ASP A 44 3.37 15.86 -7.38
C ASP A 44 1.96 15.25 -7.21
N LEU A 45 1.44 14.62 -8.27
CA LEU A 45 0.17 13.89 -8.24
C LEU A 45 0.09 12.83 -7.13
N PHE A 46 1.21 12.20 -6.80
CA PHE A 46 1.27 11.13 -5.80
C PHE A 46 1.75 11.61 -4.43
N ILE A 47 1.91 12.91 -4.22
CA ILE A 47 2.36 13.47 -2.94
C ILE A 47 1.16 14.06 -2.19
N CYS A 48 0.99 13.65 -0.94
CA CYS A 48 0.03 14.27 -0.03
C CYS A 48 0.72 15.46 0.67
N PRO A 49 0.20 16.70 0.57
CA PRO A 49 0.81 17.87 1.21
C PRO A 49 0.87 17.79 2.75
N SER A 50 0.09 16.91 3.37
CA SER A 50 0.12 16.70 4.82
C SER A 50 1.35 15.89 5.28
N ASP A 51 1.95 15.12 4.37
CA ASP A 51 3.14 14.33 4.65
C ASP A 51 4.42 15.10 4.28
N ALA A 52 4.97 15.78 5.29
CA ALA A 52 6.15 16.63 5.16
C ALA A 52 7.49 15.87 4.96
N HIS A 53 7.47 14.53 4.88
CA HIS A 53 8.68 13.77 4.51
C HIS A 53 9.11 14.10 3.08
N GLY A 54 10.40 13.90 2.79
CA GLY A 54 10.96 14.14 1.46
C GLY A 54 10.22 13.38 0.35
N GLU A 55 10.39 13.86 -0.88
CA GLU A 55 9.81 13.24 -2.08
C GLU A 55 10.56 11.98 -2.52
N LEU A 56 11.78 11.80 -2.01
CA LEU A 56 12.59 10.61 -2.20
C LEU A 56 12.74 9.87 -0.87
N LEU A 57 12.61 8.55 -0.92
CA LEU A 57 12.72 7.65 0.22
C LEU A 57 13.83 6.64 -0.05
N GLY A 58 14.57 6.28 0.99
CA GLY A 58 15.48 5.14 0.98
C GLY A 58 14.75 3.93 1.53
N PHE A 59 14.58 2.90 0.72
CA PHE A 59 14.07 1.61 1.18
C PHE A 59 15.23 0.74 1.61
N SER A 60 15.03 0.01 2.71
CA SER A 60 15.99 -0.97 3.23
C SER A 60 15.75 -2.34 2.60
N GLU A 61 16.77 -3.21 2.64
CA GLU A 61 16.59 -4.62 2.27
C GLU A 61 15.61 -5.28 3.25
N GLU A 62 14.97 -6.36 2.80
CA GLU A 62 14.28 -7.28 3.70
C GLU A 62 15.31 -7.83 4.69
N HIS A 63 15.22 -7.41 5.94
CA HIS A 63 16.01 -8.00 7.01
C HIS A 63 15.19 -9.16 7.56
N ASP A 64 15.79 -10.35 7.64
CA ASP A 64 15.25 -11.42 8.47
C ASP A 64 15.16 -10.85 9.90
N HIS A 65 13.98 -10.41 10.32
CA HIS A 65 13.72 -10.06 11.73
C HIS A 65 13.73 -11.31 12.63
N ASP A 66 14.01 -12.47 12.06
CA ASP A 66 14.33 -13.68 12.80
C ASP A 66 15.75 -13.61 13.39
N HIS A 67 15.78 -13.60 14.72
CA HIS A 67 16.89 -13.97 15.61
C HIS A 67 17.72 -12.82 16.21
N ASP A 68 17.08 -12.01 17.05
CA ASP A 68 17.67 -11.64 18.35
C ASP A 68 16.74 -12.09 19.50
N HIS A 69 16.21 -13.33 19.40
CA HIS A 69 15.88 -14.09 20.60
C HIS A 69 17.21 -14.56 21.20
N ASP A 70 17.90 -13.63 21.89
CA ASP A 70 18.87 -14.02 22.90
C ASP A 70 18.13 -14.91 23.90
N ALA A 71 18.52 -16.18 23.88
CA ALA A 71 17.93 -17.28 24.63
C ALA A 71 17.70 -16.93 26.11
N ALA A 72 16.45 -16.64 26.46
CA ALA A 72 15.74 -17.07 27.67
C ALA A 72 14.47 -16.23 27.76
N ASP A 73 13.39 -16.72 27.18
CA ASP A 73 12.05 -16.64 27.78
C ASP A 73 11.16 -17.61 26.99
N ASP A 74 11.10 -18.84 27.52
CA ASP A 74 9.99 -19.76 27.27
C ASP A 74 8.74 -19.08 27.85
N ASP A 75 7.92 -18.46 27.03
CA ASP A 75 6.49 -18.29 27.32
C ASP A 75 5.74 -18.28 25.98
N ASP A 76 4.88 -19.28 25.82
CA ASP A 76 3.83 -19.34 24.81
C ASP A 76 2.96 -18.08 24.90
N ASP A 77 3.11 -17.13 23.97
CA ASP A 77 2.08 -16.13 23.63
C ASP A 77 2.27 -15.71 22.16
N ASP A 78 1.52 -16.39 21.30
CA ASP A 78 1.33 -16.22 19.87
C ASP A 78 0.55 -14.92 19.55
N ASP A 79 0.94 -13.80 20.15
CA ASP A 79 0.37 -12.45 19.96
C ASP A 79 1.39 -11.36 20.38
N HIS A 80 2.65 -11.47 19.94
CA HIS A 80 3.56 -10.33 20.02
C HIS A 80 3.13 -9.27 18.99
N ASP A 81 2.18 -8.43 19.44
CA ASP A 81 1.87 -7.08 18.99
C ASP A 81 3.19 -6.30 18.85
N HIS A 82 3.83 -6.45 17.69
CA HIS A 82 4.95 -5.63 17.27
C HIS A 82 4.38 -4.24 17.03
N GLY A 83 4.29 -3.45 18.10
CA GLY A 83 3.82 -2.07 18.04
C GLY A 83 4.51 -1.30 16.91
N PRO A 84 3.90 -0.19 16.44
CA PRO A 84 4.18 0.39 15.14
C PRO A 84 5.69 0.66 14.91
N HIS A 85 6.31 -0.17 14.08
CA HIS A 85 7.73 -0.11 13.72
C HIS A 85 7.91 0.45 12.30
N ASN A 86 9.04 1.14 12.08
CA ASN A 86 9.39 1.63 10.75
C ASN A 86 10.28 0.60 10.06
N ILE A 87 9.75 0.00 9.00
CA ILE A 87 10.39 -1.09 8.26
C ILE A 87 11.67 -0.69 7.51
N ASP A 88 11.98 0.61 7.43
CA ASP A 88 13.19 1.16 6.79
C ASP A 88 14.25 1.58 7.84
N ASP A 89 14.54 0.71 8.82
CA ASP A 89 15.56 0.96 9.87
C ASP A 89 16.98 0.51 9.49
N GLY A 90 17.10 -0.39 8.51
CA GLY A 90 18.37 -0.87 7.96
C GLY A 90 19.11 0.11 7.03
N PRO A 91 20.26 -0.30 6.47
CA PRO A 91 20.97 0.45 5.44
C PRO A 91 20.10 0.65 4.19
N VAL A 92 20.15 1.84 3.59
CA VAL A 92 19.42 2.12 2.34
C VAL A 92 19.93 1.22 1.22
N PHE A 93 19.03 0.35 0.74
CA PHE A 93 19.23 -0.52 -0.42
C PHE A 93 19.01 0.25 -1.72
N ILE A 94 17.89 0.98 -1.80
CA ILE A 94 17.47 1.67 -3.01
C ILE A 94 16.74 2.97 -2.69
N THR A 95 16.99 4.00 -3.50
CA THR A 95 16.26 5.27 -3.42
C THR A 95 15.18 5.34 -4.48
N VAL A 96 13.96 5.67 -4.06
CA VAL A 96 12.76 5.74 -4.90
C VAL A 96 11.96 7.02 -4.63
N ALA A 97 11.12 7.40 -5.58
CA ALA A 97 10.14 8.45 -5.43
C ALA A 97 8.97 7.96 -4.58
N LYS A 98 8.58 8.79 -3.62
CA LYS A 98 7.46 8.60 -2.72
C LYS A 98 6.14 8.56 -3.49
N SER A 99 5.23 7.71 -3.04
CA SER A 99 3.79 7.86 -3.22
C SER A 99 3.13 7.87 -1.85
N ASN A 100 2.17 8.76 -1.66
CA ASN A 100 1.27 8.74 -0.52
C ASN A 100 -0.04 8.02 -0.83
N TYR A 101 -0.16 7.35 -1.97
CA TYR A 101 -1.37 6.68 -2.40
C TYR A 101 -1.07 5.24 -2.81
N VAL A 102 -1.77 4.30 -2.17
CA VAL A 102 -1.63 2.85 -2.41
C VAL A 102 -2.98 2.24 -2.77
N GLY A 103 -2.96 1.17 -3.56
CA GLY A 103 -4.17 0.45 -3.97
C GLY A 103 -4.79 -0.33 -2.81
N MET A 104 -6.11 -0.48 -2.81
CA MET A 104 -6.84 -1.25 -1.81
C MET A 104 -6.67 -2.76 -2.02
N PHE A 105 -5.96 -3.43 -1.10
CA PHE A 105 -5.78 -4.88 -1.10
C PHE A 105 -6.98 -5.63 -0.53
N GLY A 106 -7.62 -5.07 0.49
CA GLY A 106 -8.72 -5.69 1.22
C GLY A 106 -8.55 -5.54 2.73
N PRO A 107 -9.40 -6.20 3.54
CA PRO A 107 -9.40 -6.14 5.00
C PRO A 107 -8.47 -7.16 5.67
N THR A 108 -7.64 -7.87 4.89
CA THR A 108 -6.77 -8.94 5.41
C THR A 108 -5.31 -8.62 5.13
N GLU A 109 -4.44 -9.33 5.84
CA GLU A 109 -3.00 -9.23 5.68
C GLU A 109 -2.53 -9.56 4.25
N ILE A 110 -1.59 -8.76 3.76
CA ILE A 110 -1.06 -8.87 2.39
C ILE A 110 -0.12 -10.07 2.27
N GLU A 111 0.74 -10.26 3.27
CA GLU A 111 1.86 -11.20 3.23
C GLU A 111 1.40 -12.66 3.16
N ASP A 112 0.31 -12.99 3.85
CA ASP A 112 -0.25 -14.34 3.88
C ASP A 112 -0.66 -14.86 2.50
N SER A 113 -1.12 -13.96 1.62
CA SER A 113 -1.71 -14.34 0.34
C SER A 113 -1.76 -13.16 -0.66
N PRO A 114 -0.61 -12.65 -1.13
CA PRO A 114 -0.55 -11.42 -1.93
C PRO A 114 -1.28 -11.50 -3.28
N ALA A 115 -1.58 -12.71 -3.78
CA ALA A 115 -2.34 -12.96 -5.00
C ALA A 115 -3.86 -13.11 -4.78
N PHE A 116 -4.33 -13.13 -3.53
CA PHE A 116 -5.72 -13.39 -3.15
C PHE A 116 -6.30 -12.25 -2.28
N GLY A 117 -6.05 -11.00 -2.67
CA GLY A 117 -6.71 -9.85 -2.04
C GLY A 117 -8.21 -9.81 -2.33
N PHE A 118 -8.99 -9.31 -1.37
CA PHE A 118 -10.44 -9.12 -1.50
C PHE A 118 -10.83 -7.75 -2.09
N GLY A 119 -9.87 -6.83 -2.18
CA GLY A 119 -10.03 -5.49 -2.73
C GLY A 119 -9.76 -5.38 -4.23
N SER A 120 -9.65 -4.16 -4.72
CA SER A 120 -9.51 -3.88 -6.16
C SER A 120 -8.07 -4.07 -6.69
N PHE A 121 -7.06 -4.03 -5.83
CA PHE A 121 -5.64 -4.14 -6.20
C PHE A 121 -4.94 -5.22 -5.40
N TYR A 122 -4.39 -6.23 -6.08
CA TYR A 122 -3.55 -7.27 -5.49
C TYR A 122 -2.59 -7.80 -6.55
N TYR A 123 -1.68 -8.71 -6.17
CA TYR A 123 -0.66 -9.20 -7.08
C TYR A 123 -1.27 -9.78 -8.37
N GLN A 124 -0.88 -9.20 -9.51
CA GLN A 124 -1.35 -9.58 -10.84
C GLN A 124 -2.88 -9.53 -11.04
N SER A 125 -3.58 -8.73 -10.24
CA SER A 125 -5.03 -8.56 -10.37
C SER A 125 -5.42 -8.02 -11.75
N ARG A 126 -6.61 -8.40 -12.22
CA ARG A 126 -7.22 -7.92 -13.48
C ARG A 126 -8.67 -7.51 -13.27
N VAL A 127 -8.93 -6.89 -12.12
CA VAL A 127 -10.26 -6.45 -11.69
C VAL A 127 -10.80 -5.40 -12.67
N ARG A 128 -12.02 -5.62 -13.16
CA ARG A 128 -12.78 -4.67 -13.99
C ARG A 128 -13.90 -4.07 -13.15
N PHE A 129 -14.43 -2.93 -13.58
CA PHE A 129 -15.60 -2.33 -12.92
C PHE A 129 -16.81 -3.25 -12.81
N GLY A 130 -17.01 -4.15 -13.77
CA GLY A 130 -18.06 -5.16 -13.72
C GLY A 130 -17.85 -6.27 -12.69
N ASP A 131 -16.62 -6.41 -12.17
CA ASP A 131 -16.28 -7.41 -11.15
C ASP A 131 -16.51 -6.86 -9.72
N ILE A 132 -16.80 -5.55 -9.57
CA ILE A 132 -17.04 -4.89 -8.28
C ILE A 132 -18.52 -5.00 -7.92
N ALA A 133 -18.86 -6.09 -7.22
CA ALA A 133 -20.23 -6.45 -6.87
C ALA A 133 -20.83 -5.58 -5.74
N ASP A 134 -20.00 -5.02 -4.85
CA ASP A 134 -20.43 -4.04 -3.82
C ASP A 134 -20.91 -2.70 -4.42
N GLY A 135 -20.64 -2.50 -5.71
CA GLY A 135 -20.97 -1.32 -6.48
C GLY A 135 -19.89 -0.24 -6.38
N LEU A 136 -19.60 0.39 -7.52
CA LEU A 136 -18.51 1.37 -7.65
C LEU A 136 -18.56 2.51 -6.62
N SER A 137 -19.75 2.97 -6.24
CA SER A 137 -19.92 4.04 -5.23
C SER A 137 -19.73 3.60 -3.78
N ASN A 138 -19.54 2.31 -3.51
CA ASN A 138 -19.36 1.74 -2.18
C ASN A 138 -18.02 1.01 -2.00
N THR A 139 -17.13 1.04 -3.01
CA THR A 139 -15.84 0.35 -2.95
C THR A 139 -14.71 1.36 -2.95
N LEU A 140 -13.83 1.28 -1.95
CA LEU A 140 -12.58 2.04 -1.88
C LEU A 140 -11.57 1.44 -2.85
N LEU A 141 -10.90 2.28 -3.64
CA LEU A 141 -9.91 1.85 -4.63
C LEU A 141 -8.49 2.19 -4.22
N VAL A 142 -8.25 3.43 -3.80
CA VAL A 142 -6.92 3.96 -3.49
C VAL A 142 -7.05 4.81 -2.24
N GLY A 143 -6.16 4.61 -1.27
CA GLY A 143 -6.18 5.36 -0.01
C GLY A 143 -4.83 5.98 0.30
N GLU A 144 -4.82 6.96 1.22
CA GLU A 144 -3.57 7.58 1.63
C GLU A 144 -2.72 6.65 2.52
N ARG A 145 -1.40 6.69 2.32
CA ARG A 145 -0.36 6.13 3.19
C ARG A 145 0.63 7.24 3.54
N SER A 146 0.82 7.50 4.83
CA SER A 146 1.87 8.41 5.29
C SER A 146 3.22 7.69 5.37
N SER A 147 4.31 8.45 5.27
CA SER A 147 5.67 7.88 5.32
C SER A 147 6.17 7.57 6.74
N ARG A 148 5.27 7.45 7.74
CA ARG A 148 5.62 7.38 9.16
C ARG A 148 6.38 6.10 9.52
N LEU A 149 5.96 4.97 8.97
CA LEU A 149 6.45 3.64 9.28
C LEU A 149 7.29 3.07 8.13
N GLY A 150 7.91 3.94 7.35
CA GLY A 150 8.36 3.64 6.00
C GLY A 150 7.40 4.29 5.01
N GLY A 151 7.72 4.27 3.73
CA GLY A 151 6.84 4.85 2.71
C GLY A 151 6.62 3.98 1.50
N SER A 152 5.71 4.44 0.64
CA SER A 152 5.26 3.72 -0.55
C SER A 152 5.84 4.34 -1.82
N THR A 153 5.68 3.67 -2.95
CA THR A 153 6.14 4.17 -4.25
C THR A 153 5.08 3.95 -5.33
N TRP A 154 5.03 4.87 -6.31
CA TRP A 154 4.16 4.73 -7.48
C TRP A 154 4.71 3.73 -8.50
N PHE A 155 6.01 3.42 -8.42
CA PHE A 155 6.73 2.71 -9.48
C PHE A 155 6.32 1.23 -9.58
N GLY A 156 6.26 0.55 -8.44
CA GLY A 156 5.88 -0.86 -8.34
C GLY A 156 6.63 -1.62 -7.27
N VAL A 157 6.48 -2.94 -7.32
CA VAL A 157 7.01 -3.92 -6.38
C VAL A 157 8.48 -4.17 -6.71
N ILE A 158 9.39 -3.65 -5.90
CA ILE A 158 10.84 -3.79 -6.11
C ILE A 158 11.31 -5.06 -5.37
N PRO A 159 11.89 -6.05 -6.05
CA PRO A 159 12.40 -7.24 -5.37
C PRO A 159 13.54 -6.90 -4.39
N GLY A 160 13.54 -7.54 -3.22
CA GLY A 160 14.61 -7.45 -2.22
C GLY A 160 14.49 -6.29 -1.23
N VAL A 161 13.49 -5.41 -1.36
CA VAL A 161 13.17 -4.45 -0.28
C VAL A 161 12.24 -5.09 0.75
N ALA A 162 12.28 -4.60 1.98
CA ALA A 162 11.29 -4.96 3.00
C ALA A 162 9.86 -4.63 2.54
N GLU A 163 8.93 -5.55 2.78
CA GLU A 163 7.48 -5.38 2.55
C GLU A 163 7.12 -4.96 1.11
N PRO A 164 7.65 -5.65 0.07
CA PRO A 164 7.69 -5.11 -1.29
C PRO A 164 6.29 -4.91 -1.91
N MET A 165 5.30 -5.71 -1.51
CA MET A 165 3.91 -5.58 -1.95
C MET A 165 3.21 -4.41 -1.25
N SER A 166 3.40 -4.28 0.05
CA SER A 166 2.85 -3.23 0.92
C SER A 166 3.37 -1.82 0.54
N ARG A 167 4.45 -1.73 -0.25
CA ARG A 167 4.90 -0.48 -0.90
C ARG A 167 3.96 0.04 -1.99
N VAL A 168 3.04 -0.77 -2.50
CA VAL A 168 2.19 -0.46 -3.67
C VAL A 168 0.71 -0.58 -3.37
N VAL A 169 0.34 -1.51 -2.50
CA VAL A 169 -1.02 -1.76 -2.02
C VAL A 169 -1.06 -1.67 -0.49
N GLY A 170 -2.25 -1.47 0.08
CA GLY A 170 -2.46 -1.38 1.52
C GLY A 170 -3.65 -2.21 1.98
N ALA A 171 -3.58 -2.71 3.20
CA ALA A 171 -4.64 -3.41 3.89
C ALA A 171 -5.48 -2.45 4.74
N ALA A 172 -6.73 -2.85 4.93
CA ALA A 172 -7.72 -2.22 5.79
C ALA A 172 -7.92 -3.07 7.04
N ASP A 173 -6.82 -3.58 7.62
CA ASP A 173 -6.83 -4.38 8.84
C ASP A 173 -7.22 -3.51 10.04
N HIS A 174 -6.52 -2.39 10.22
CA HIS A 174 -6.90 -1.38 11.19
C HIS A 174 -7.69 -0.21 10.56
N THR A 175 -8.56 0.40 11.37
CA THR A 175 -9.27 1.62 10.97
C THR A 175 -8.27 2.74 10.60
N PRO A 176 -8.67 3.71 9.76
CA PRO A 176 -7.78 4.80 9.36
C PRO A 176 -7.09 5.50 10.53
N ASN A 177 -5.79 5.77 10.42
CA ASN A 177 -4.98 6.42 11.48
C ASN A 177 -4.92 5.68 12.82
N HIS A 178 -5.24 4.38 12.88
CA HIS A 178 -5.21 3.63 14.13
C HIS A 178 -3.85 3.76 14.85
N PRO A 179 -3.81 3.87 16.19
CA PRO A 179 -2.56 3.98 16.94
C PRO A 179 -1.65 2.76 16.79
N LEU A 180 -2.25 1.57 16.71
CA LEU A 180 -1.57 0.30 16.50
C LEU A 180 -1.45 -0.08 15.03
N GLY A 181 -1.88 0.79 14.10
CA GLY A 181 -1.82 0.46 12.69
C GLY A 181 -0.38 0.22 12.23
N HIS A 182 -0.22 -0.84 11.45
CA HIS A 182 1.02 -1.36 10.90
C HIS A 182 1.46 -0.56 9.66
N PHE A 183 2.52 -1.03 9.00
CA PHE A 183 3.09 -0.36 7.82
C PHE A 183 2.10 -0.30 6.65
N GLU A 184 1.43 -1.42 6.42
CA GLU A 184 0.48 -1.67 5.36
C GLU A 184 -0.92 -1.11 5.63
N ASP A 185 -1.13 -0.38 6.73
CA ASP A 185 -2.43 0.22 7.11
C ASP A 185 -2.64 1.67 6.64
N PHE A 186 -3.90 2.00 6.31
CA PHE A 186 -4.27 3.35 5.86
C PHE A 186 -4.07 4.43 6.90
N ARG A 187 -3.25 5.43 6.54
CA ARG A 187 -2.83 6.50 7.44
C ARG A 187 -2.51 7.79 6.69
N SER A 188 -2.83 8.90 7.34
CA SER A 188 -2.64 10.27 6.89
C SER A 188 -2.27 11.17 8.06
N TYR A 189 -1.70 12.34 7.77
CA TYR A 189 -1.53 13.41 8.76
C TYR A 189 -2.73 14.35 8.83
N HIS A 190 -3.78 14.09 8.04
CA HIS A 190 -5.05 14.79 8.19
C HIS A 190 -5.71 14.45 9.54
N PRO A 191 -6.33 15.45 10.21
CA PRO A 191 -7.06 15.18 11.43
C PRO A 191 -8.29 14.31 11.12
N ALA A 192 -8.61 13.38 12.03
CA ALA A 192 -9.83 12.58 12.07
C ALA A 192 -10.00 11.51 10.99
N GLY A 193 -9.09 11.34 10.03
CA GLY A 193 -9.23 10.27 9.03
C GLY A 193 -8.27 10.32 7.86
N VAL A 194 -8.60 9.52 6.85
CA VAL A 194 -7.81 9.30 5.62
C VAL A 194 -8.70 9.52 4.40
N HIS A 195 -8.16 10.13 3.34
CA HIS A 195 -8.87 10.21 2.07
C HIS A 195 -8.75 8.92 1.26
N PHE A 196 -9.84 8.55 0.60
CA PHE A 196 -9.90 7.45 -0.33
C PHE A 196 -10.59 7.88 -1.63
N LEU A 197 -10.03 7.41 -2.74
CA LEU A 197 -10.71 7.35 -4.03
C LEU A 197 -11.68 6.18 -4.02
N VAL A 198 -12.90 6.44 -4.48
CA VAL A 198 -14.00 5.47 -4.59
C VAL A 198 -14.17 5.07 -6.06
N GLY A 199 -14.72 3.89 -6.33
CA GLY A 199 -14.89 3.34 -7.68
C GLY A 199 -15.70 4.20 -8.66
N ASP A 200 -16.53 5.11 -8.16
CA ASP A 200 -17.28 6.09 -8.96
C ASP A 200 -16.49 7.37 -9.28
N GLY A 201 -15.23 7.46 -8.85
CA GLY A 201 -14.35 8.60 -9.03
C GLY A 201 -14.49 9.68 -7.95
N SER A 202 -15.40 9.51 -6.98
CA SER A 202 -15.49 10.42 -5.85
C SER A 202 -14.34 10.20 -4.85
N VAL A 203 -13.97 11.26 -4.13
CA VAL A 203 -13.02 11.18 -3.01
C VAL A 203 -13.80 11.36 -1.71
N ARG A 204 -13.57 10.48 -0.74
CA ARG A 204 -14.23 10.51 0.57
C ARG A 204 -13.19 10.44 1.68
N MET A 205 -13.39 11.25 2.73
CA MET A 205 -12.68 11.06 3.98
C MET A 205 -13.36 9.97 4.79
N ILE A 206 -12.64 8.90 5.09
CA ILE A 206 -13.06 7.84 6.00
C ILE A 206 -12.47 8.15 7.37
N LYS A 207 -13.33 8.19 8.38
CA LYS A 207 -12.96 8.60 9.74
C LYS A 207 -12.19 7.50 10.46
N GLU A 208 -11.29 7.90 11.35
CA GLU A 208 -10.61 6.98 12.28
C GLU A 208 -11.58 6.26 13.24
N THR A 209 -12.77 6.82 13.44
CA THR A 209 -13.82 6.25 14.29
C THR A 209 -14.86 5.42 13.51
N ILE A 210 -14.59 5.06 12.26
CA ILE A 210 -15.50 4.22 11.48
C ILE A 210 -15.67 2.87 12.18
N ASP A 211 -16.88 2.30 12.09
CA ASP A 211 -17.08 0.91 12.53
C ASP A 211 -16.17 -0.01 11.68
N PRO A 212 -15.27 -0.80 12.30
CA PRO A 212 -14.31 -1.62 11.55
C PRO A 212 -14.97 -2.56 10.54
N ARG A 213 -16.19 -3.02 10.82
CA ARG A 213 -16.94 -3.90 9.91
C ARG A 213 -17.46 -3.19 8.68
N VAL A 214 -17.88 -1.94 8.86
CA VAL A 214 -18.26 -1.09 7.72
C VAL A 214 -17.01 -0.78 6.90
N TYR A 215 -15.89 -0.51 7.56
CA TYR A 215 -14.63 -0.25 6.85
C TYR A 215 -14.16 -1.45 6.04
N ALA A 216 -14.21 -2.66 6.62
CA ALA A 216 -13.93 -3.91 5.91
C ALA A 216 -14.88 -4.13 4.72
N GLY A 217 -16.18 -3.90 4.90
CA GLY A 217 -17.13 -4.03 3.79
C GLY A 217 -16.93 -2.99 2.66
N LEU A 218 -16.27 -1.86 2.93
CA LEU A 218 -15.93 -0.87 1.91
C LEU A 218 -14.60 -1.20 1.19
N SER A 219 -13.75 -2.04 1.77
CA SER A 219 -12.44 -2.40 1.21
C SER A 219 -12.48 -3.60 0.27
N THR A 220 -13.66 -4.18 0.01
CA THR A 220 -13.83 -5.38 -0.82
C THR A 220 -14.67 -5.17 -2.08
N ILE A 221 -14.67 -6.17 -2.94
CA ILE A 221 -15.36 -6.15 -4.25
C ILE A 221 -16.44 -7.23 -4.41
N HIS A 222 -16.67 -8.09 -3.42
CA HIS A 222 -17.44 -9.34 -3.59
C HIS A 222 -18.94 -9.26 -3.26
N GLY A 223 -19.49 -8.15 -2.77
CA GLY A 223 -20.94 -7.94 -2.67
C GLY A 223 -21.62 -8.56 -1.45
N HIS A 224 -20.99 -9.50 -0.72
CA HIS A 224 -21.65 -10.43 0.20
C HIS A 224 -20.79 -11.00 1.35
N GLU A 225 -19.81 -10.25 1.85
CA GLU A 225 -18.99 -10.78 2.94
C GLU A 225 -19.79 -10.86 4.25
N PRO A 226 -19.79 -12.03 4.94
CA PRO A 226 -20.29 -12.06 6.29
C PRO A 226 -19.38 -11.15 7.09
N VAL A 227 -19.97 -10.06 7.57
CA VAL A 227 -19.40 -9.27 8.64
C VAL A 227 -19.21 -10.23 9.81
N ASN A 228 -18.05 -10.86 9.94
CA ASN A 228 -17.89 -11.89 10.95
C ASN A 228 -17.90 -11.18 12.30
N VAL A 229 -18.84 -11.61 13.13
CA VAL A 229 -19.18 -10.99 14.40
C VAL A 229 -18.55 -11.81 15.50
N ASP A 230 -17.22 -11.94 15.47
CA ASP A 230 -16.48 -12.53 16.59
C ASP A 230 -15.96 -11.40 17.49
#